data_AF-A0A935JPM7-F1
#
_entry.id   AF-A0A935JPM7-F1
#
_cell.length_a   1.000
_cell.length_b   1.000
_cell.length_c   1.000
_cell.angle_alpha   90.00
_cell.angle_beta   90.00
_cell.angle_gamma   90.00
#
_symmetry.space_group_name_H-M   'P 1'
#
loop_
_entity.id
_entity.type
_entity.pdbx_description
1 polymer ?
#
loop_
_entity_poly.entity_id
_entity_poly.type
_entity_poly.pdbx_seq_one_letter_code
_entity_poly.pdbx_strand_id
1 'polypeptide(L)'
;MNDEFILRLRKAFDNASMAVVARRLGIPHATVRNYYQGRLPAPEVLIKIATETGVSLNWLLIGTGDMYAGQSPPVGLGKFIEAKIAEMIDQRIAALESGVTDLGTIDEFDVEAALAALDDPQQVMSDWFAFEKREYPKDFGVVFFRGWESFSAEEKIAAINDAKRVLDRSLAD
;
A
#
# COMPACT_ATOMS: atom_id res chain seq x y z
N MET A 1 47.21 -2.94 20.09
CA MET A 1 45.99 -2.24 19.64
C MET A 1 44.92 -3.31 19.49
N ASN A 2 43.67 -3.09 19.92
CA ASN A 2 42.65 -4.15 19.92
C ASN A 2 41.96 -4.23 18.55
N ASP A 3 42.75 -4.54 17.51
CA ASP A 3 42.37 -4.37 16.10
C ASP A 3 41.19 -5.27 15.70
N GLU A 4 41.13 -6.47 16.27
CA GLU A 4 40.03 -7.39 16.06
C GLU A 4 38.71 -6.88 16.63
N PHE A 5 38.73 -6.24 17.80
CA PHE A 5 37.54 -5.60 18.38
C PHE A 5 37.05 -4.47 17.47
N ILE A 6 37.97 -3.63 16.97
CA ILE A 6 37.62 -2.52 16.08
C ILE A 6 37.00 -3.03 14.78
N LEU A 7 37.54 -4.09 14.19
CA LEU A 7 36.99 -4.73 12.99
C LEU A 7 35.56 -5.25 13.22
N ARG A 8 35.33 -5.91 14.35
CA ARG A 8 34.00 -6.43 14.71
C ARG A 8 33.02 -5.32 15.06
N LEU A 9 33.47 -4.26 15.73
CA LEU A 9 32.66 -3.06 16.00
C LEU A 9 32.23 -2.38 14.69
N ARG A 10 33.15 -2.24 13.72
CA ARG A 10 32.82 -1.73 12.38
C ARG A 10 31.77 -2.59 11.71
N LYS A 11 31.95 -3.91 11.75
CA LYS A 11 31.02 -4.87 11.15
C LYS A 11 29.65 -4.87 11.82
N ALA A 12 29.58 -4.71 13.14
CA ALA A 12 28.32 -4.62 13.89
C ALA A 12 27.44 -3.43 13.47
N PHE A 13 28.05 -2.37 12.94
CA PHE A 13 27.36 -1.18 12.45
C PHE A 13 27.36 -1.06 10.92
N ASP A 14 27.52 -2.17 10.18
CA ASP A 14 27.53 -2.19 8.71
C ASP A 14 28.53 -1.19 8.09
N ASN A 15 29.69 -1.00 8.73
CA ASN A 15 30.71 -0.02 8.35
C ASN A 15 30.21 1.44 8.30
N ALA A 16 29.17 1.78 9.07
CA ALA A 16 28.69 3.15 9.18
C ALA A 16 29.76 4.11 9.72
N SER A 17 29.62 5.40 9.38
CA SER A 17 30.50 6.45 9.89
C SER A 17 30.36 6.61 11.41
N MET A 18 31.43 7.07 12.06
CA MET A 18 31.44 7.27 13.52
C MET A 18 30.36 8.26 13.99
N ALA A 19 29.99 9.23 13.16
CA ALA A 19 28.87 10.15 13.41
C ALA A 19 27.52 9.43 13.42
N VAL A 20 27.31 8.46 12.52
CA VAL A 20 26.11 7.63 12.52
C VAL A 20 26.09 6.74 13.76
N VAL A 21 27.20 6.08 14.09
CA VAL A 21 27.31 5.24 15.29
C VAL A 21 27.05 6.03 16.57
N ALA A 22 27.60 7.24 16.69
CA ALA A 22 27.37 8.13 17.83
C ALA A 22 25.88 8.49 17.99
N ARG A 23 25.18 8.78 16.88
CA ARG A 23 23.74 9.07 16.89
C ARG A 23 22.91 7.85 17.29
N ARG A 24 23.17 6.68 16.69
CA ARG A 24 22.47 5.43 17.01
C ARG A 24 22.65 5.02 18.47
N LEU A 25 23.87 5.15 18.98
CA LEU A 25 24.19 4.88 20.38
C LEU A 25 23.84 6.04 21.32
N GLY A 26 23.38 7.20 20.84
CA GLY A 26 23.11 8.37 21.69
C GLY A 26 24.27 8.74 22.63
N ILE A 27 25.52 8.66 22.15
CA ILE A 27 26.73 8.99 22.93
C ILE A 27 27.60 10.02 22.19
N PRO A 28 28.47 10.76 22.90
CA PRO A 28 29.34 11.75 22.26
C PRO A 28 30.25 11.13 21.19
N HIS A 29 30.43 11.84 20.07
CA HIS A 29 31.29 11.40 18.96
C HIS A 29 32.74 11.12 19.40
N ALA A 30 33.27 11.90 20.35
CA ALA A 30 34.58 11.68 20.93
C ALA A 30 34.70 10.32 21.64
N THR A 31 33.62 9.86 22.28
CA THR A 31 33.56 8.55 22.95
C THR A 31 33.63 7.42 21.94
N VAL A 32 32.87 7.51 20.84
CA VAL A 32 32.97 6.55 19.72
C VAL A 32 34.38 6.56 19.12
N ARG A 33 35.00 7.73 18.95
CA ARG A 33 36.38 7.84 18.47
C ARG A 33 37.37 7.07 19.33
N ASN A 34 37.26 7.16 20.64
CA ASN A 34 38.13 6.40 21.53
C ASN A 34 37.99 4.88 21.30
N TYR A 35 36.78 4.39 21.01
CA TYR A 35 36.55 2.97 20.72
C TYR A 35 37.22 2.51 19.44
N TYR A 36 37.12 3.32 18.38
CA TYR A 36 37.79 3.07 17.11
C TYR A 36 39.31 3.26 17.16
N GLN A 37 39.83 3.82 18.27
CA GLN A 37 41.25 3.92 18.57
C GLN A 37 41.72 2.81 19.54
N GLY A 38 40.84 1.87 19.90
CA GLY A 38 41.17 0.67 20.68
C GLY A 38 40.82 0.72 22.16
N ARG A 39 40.15 1.79 22.64
CA ARG A 39 39.60 1.81 24.00
C ARG A 39 38.38 0.90 24.07
N LEU A 40 38.32 0.00 25.06
CA LEU A 40 37.13 -0.82 25.26
C LEU A 40 35.97 0.01 25.84
N PRO A 41 34.73 -0.18 25.35
CA PRO A 41 33.54 0.43 25.96
C PRO A 41 33.26 -0.13 27.36
N ALA A 42 32.58 0.67 28.19
CA ALA A 42 32.07 0.21 29.48
C ALA A 42 30.93 -0.82 29.27
N PRO A 43 30.64 -1.68 30.27
CA PRO A 43 29.59 -2.70 30.17
C PRO A 43 28.24 -2.15 29.70
N GLU A 44 27.83 -0.96 30.17
CA GLU A 44 26.57 -0.32 29.81
C GLU A 44 26.51 0.03 28.32
N VAL A 45 27.65 0.46 27.77
CA VAL A 45 27.77 0.78 26.33
C VAL A 45 27.82 -0.49 25.49
N LEU A 46 28.46 -1.55 25.99
CA LEU A 46 28.47 -2.86 25.34
C LEU A 46 27.05 -3.43 25.22
N ILE A 47 26.28 -3.36 26.30
CA ILE A 47 24.86 -3.73 26.30
C ILE A 47 24.10 -2.89 25.27
N LYS A 48 24.32 -1.57 25.23
CA LYS A 48 23.68 -0.69 24.25
C LYS A 48 24.02 -1.06 22.80
N ILE A 49 25.28 -1.41 22.52
CA ILE A 49 25.70 -1.89 21.20
C ILE A 49 24.98 -3.18 20.85
N ALA A 50 24.94 -4.15 21.76
CA ALA A 50 24.25 -5.42 21.54
C ALA A 50 22.75 -5.21 21.29
N THR A 51 22.09 -4.34 22.06
CA THR A 51 20.67 -4.03 21.89
C THR A 51 20.37 -3.31 20.57
N GLU A 52 21.20 -2.35 20.15
CA GLU A 52 21.00 -1.60 18.90
C GLU A 52 21.26 -2.46 17.65
N THR A 53 22.21 -3.40 17.72
CA THR A 53 22.69 -4.15 16.55
C THR A 53 22.26 -5.62 16.52
N GLY A 54 21.76 -6.15 17.65
CA GLY A 54 21.44 -7.57 17.83
C GLY A 54 22.65 -8.49 17.93
N VAL A 55 23.88 -7.95 18.00
CA VAL A 55 25.09 -8.78 18.01
C VAL A 55 25.36 -9.41 19.38
N SER A 56 25.94 -10.61 19.34
CA SER A 56 26.47 -11.31 20.50
C SER A 56 27.66 -10.57 21.11
N LEU A 57 27.65 -10.37 22.43
CA LEU A 57 28.80 -9.80 23.15
C LEU A 57 30.03 -10.70 23.10
N ASN A 58 29.84 -12.02 23.10
CA ASN A 58 30.95 -12.98 22.94
C ASN A 58 31.61 -12.83 21.57
N TRP A 59 30.79 -12.71 20.53
CA TRP A 59 31.31 -12.45 19.19
C TRP A 59 31.98 -11.09 19.12
N LEU A 60 31.41 -10.03 19.69
CA LEU A 60 31.95 -8.67 19.64
C LEU A 60 33.27 -8.51 20.40
N LEU A 61 33.43 -9.14 21.56
CA LEU A 61 34.58 -8.95 22.45
C LEU A 61 35.71 -9.93 22.17
N ILE A 62 35.41 -11.22 22.02
CA ILE A 62 36.43 -12.29 21.91
C ILE A 62 36.38 -13.10 20.62
N GLY A 63 35.37 -12.90 19.77
CA GLY A 63 35.37 -13.41 18.39
C GLY A 63 34.86 -14.84 18.32
N THR A 64 34.27 -15.33 19.40
CA THR A 64 33.79 -16.70 19.56
C THR A 64 32.28 -16.76 19.40
N GLY A 65 31.80 -17.82 18.75
CA GLY A 65 30.38 -18.05 18.52
C GLY A 65 29.80 -17.22 17.38
N ASP A 66 28.48 -17.30 17.20
CA ASP A 66 27.79 -16.61 16.12
C ASP A 66 27.68 -15.10 16.38
N MET A 67 27.73 -14.32 15.29
CA MET A 67 27.62 -12.87 15.34
C MET A 67 26.31 -12.41 15.97
N TYR A 68 25.23 -13.14 15.72
CA TYR A 68 23.90 -12.86 16.25
C TYR A 68 23.54 -13.95 17.25
N ALA A 69 23.13 -13.55 18.47
CA ALA A 69 22.94 -14.45 19.61
C ALA A 69 21.62 -15.26 19.51
N GLY A 70 21.34 -15.89 18.37
CA GLY A 70 20.09 -16.61 18.09
C GLY A 70 18.84 -15.72 17.98
N GLN A 71 18.94 -14.46 18.39
CA GLN A 71 18.07 -13.39 17.91
C GLN A 71 18.53 -13.10 16.49
N SER A 72 17.67 -13.30 15.50
CA SER A 72 17.88 -12.64 14.21
C SER A 72 18.23 -11.17 14.50
N PRO A 73 19.12 -10.54 13.73
CA PRO A 73 19.35 -9.10 13.87
C PRO A 73 17.98 -8.40 13.96
N PRO A 74 17.86 -7.16 14.49
CA PRO A 74 16.75 -6.31 14.12
C PRO A 74 16.92 -6.00 12.63
N VAL A 75 16.70 -7.02 11.81
CA VAL A 75 16.92 -6.99 10.39
C VAL A 75 15.89 -5.98 9.92
N GLY A 76 16.31 -5.15 8.98
CA GLY A 76 15.41 -4.70 7.92
C GLY A 76 14.84 -5.87 7.12
N LEU A 77 14.41 -6.97 7.77
CA LEU A 77 13.48 -7.96 7.25
C LEU A 77 12.23 -7.21 6.85
N GLY A 78 11.78 -6.21 7.60
CA GLY A 78 10.75 -5.27 7.15
C GLY A 78 11.08 -4.70 5.77
N LYS A 79 12.25 -4.08 5.61
CA LYS A 79 12.67 -3.49 4.31
C LYS A 79 12.92 -4.51 3.21
N PHE A 80 13.46 -5.68 3.52
CA PHE A 80 13.75 -6.74 2.56
C PHE A 80 12.46 -7.45 2.14
N ILE A 81 11.55 -7.71 3.08
CA ILE A 81 10.22 -8.24 2.85
C ILE A 81 9.39 -7.20 2.09
N GLU A 82 9.40 -5.92 2.46
CA GLU A 82 8.74 -4.85 1.70
C GLU A 82 9.27 -4.77 0.26
N ALA A 83 10.59 -4.82 0.07
CA ALA A 83 11.19 -4.83 -1.27
C ALA A 83 10.81 -6.09 -2.05
N LYS A 84 10.78 -7.27 -1.41
CA LYS A 84 10.38 -8.53 -2.05
C LYS A 84 8.89 -8.63 -2.32
N ILE A 85 8.06 -8.06 -1.45
CA ILE A 85 6.62 -7.92 -1.65
C ILE A 85 6.37 -6.98 -2.83
N ALA A 86 7.02 -5.81 -2.88
CA ALA A 86 6.91 -4.89 -4.00
C ALA A 86 7.34 -5.55 -5.32
N GLU A 87 8.49 -6.23 -5.33
CA GLU A 87 8.98 -6.96 -6.50
C GLU A 87 8.02 -8.07 -6.94
N MET A 88 7.46 -8.84 -5.99
CA MET A 88 6.46 -9.87 -6.30
C MET A 88 5.15 -9.27 -6.82
N ILE A 89 4.71 -8.13 -6.29
CA ILE A 89 3.52 -7.41 -6.76
C ILE A 89 3.75 -6.94 -8.20
N ASP A 90 4.87 -6.29 -8.49
CA ASP A 90 5.19 -5.81 -9.84
C ASP A 90 5.26 -6.96 -10.86
N GLN A 91 5.91 -8.08 -10.47
CA GLN A 91 5.96 -9.29 -11.30
C GLN A 91 4.56 -9.89 -11.52
N ARG A 92 3.70 -9.87 -10.50
CA ARG A 92 2.34 -10.39 -10.61
C ARG A 92 1.44 -9.47 -11.43
N ILE A 93 1.57 -8.15 -11.29
CA ILE A 93 0.85 -7.16 -12.11
C ILE A 93 1.28 -7.31 -13.57
N ALA A 94 2.58 -7.34 -13.87
CA ALA A 94 3.06 -7.54 -15.24
C ALA A 94 2.61 -8.90 -15.83
N ALA A 95 2.61 -9.97 -15.02
CA ALA A 95 2.09 -11.27 -15.44
C ALA A 95 0.56 -11.25 -15.64
N LEU A 96 -0.18 -10.50 -14.82
CA LEU A 96 -1.61 -10.30 -14.99
C LEU A 96 -1.91 -9.43 -16.21
N GLU A 97 -1.16 -8.36 -16.49
CA GLU A 97 -1.31 -7.52 -17.69
C GLU A 97 -1.13 -8.31 -18.99
N SER A 98 -0.26 -9.33 -18.99
CA SER A 98 -0.14 -10.25 -20.13
C SER A 98 -1.34 -11.22 -20.31
N GLY A 99 -2.20 -11.33 -19.29
CA GLY A 99 -3.42 -12.14 -19.27
C GLY A 99 -4.72 -11.34 -19.14
N VAL A 100 -4.68 -10.01 -18.95
CA VAL A 100 -5.83 -9.11 -19.09
C VAL A 100 -5.96 -8.77 -20.58
N THR A 101 -6.17 -9.81 -21.39
CA THR A 101 -6.88 -9.61 -22.64
C THR A 101 -8.35 -9.55 -22.26
N ASP A 102 -8.87 -8.33 -22.16
CA ASP A 102 -10.31 -8.04 -22.10
C ASP A 102 -11.03 -8.39 -20.78
N LEU A 103 -10.62 -7.77 -19.67
CA LEU A 103 -11.63 -7.35 -18.69
C LEU A 103 -12.31 -6.15 -19.33
N GLY A 104 -13.41 -6.42 -20.03
CA GLY A 104 -14.10 -5.46 -20.88
C GLY A 104 -14.22 -4.07 -20.26
N THR A 105 -14.34 -3.09 -21.14
CA THR A 105 -14.92 -1.78 -20.78
C THR A 105 -16.02 -2.01 -19.76
N ILE A 106 -16.04 -1.24 -18.67
CA ILE A 106 -17.29 -1.10 -17.92
C ILE A 106 -18.23 -0.53 -18.98
N ASP A 107 -19.01 -1.40 -19.63
CA ASP A 107 -20.00 -0.99 -20.60
C ASP A 107 -20.89 -0.04 -19.80
N GLU A 108 -20.80 1.25 -20.13
CA GLU A 108 -21.67 2.25 -19.53
C GLU A 108 -22.96 2.17 -20.33
N PHE A 109 -24.10 2.14 -19.64
CA PHE A 109 -25.38 2.15 -20.31
C PHE A 109 -25.53 3.48 -21.06
N ASP A 110 -25.54 3.42 -22.39
CA ASP A 110 -25.70 4.61 -23.23
C ASP A 110 -27.17 5.07 -23.23
N VAL A 111 -27.47 5.98 -22.30
CA VAL A 111 -28.80 6.59 -22.11
C VAL A 111 -29.26 7.32 -23.37
N GLU A 112 -28.34 7.99 -24.08
CA GLU A 112 -28.67 8.77 -25.27
C GLU A 112 -29.11 7.83 -26.40
N ALA A 113 -28.35 6.76 -26.65
CA ALA A 113 -28.72 5.75 -27.63
C ALA A 113 -30.04 5.04 -27.29
N ALA A 114 -30.26 4.70 -26.02
CA ALA A 114 -31.49 4.06 -25.56
C ALA A 114 -32.71 4.97 -25.75
N LEU A 115 -32.58 6.26 -25.43
CA LEU A 115 -33.62 7.26 -25.64
C LEU A 115 -33.92 7.47 -27.13
N ALA A 116 -32.89 7.52 -27.97
CA ALA A 116 -33.07 7.65 -29.42
C ALA A 116 -33.81 6.46 -30.04
N ALA A 117 -33.69 5.26 -29.45
CA ALA A 117 -34.32 4.04 -29.95
C ALA A 117 -35.79 3.88 -29.50
N LEU A 118 -36.10 4.21 -28.25
CA LEU A 118 -37.38 3.85 -27.63
C LEU A 118 -38.27 5.06 -27.28
N ASP A 119 -37.67 6.24 -27.02
CA ASP A 119 -38.30 7.46 -26.49
C ASP A 119 -39.30 7.26 -25.33
N ASP A 120 -39.21 6.12 -24.64
CA ASP A 120 -40.03 5.75 -23.49
C ASP A 120 -39.15 5.67 -22.23
N PRO A 121 -39.33 6.59 -21.26
CA PRO A 121 -38.49 6.66 -20.08
C PRO A 121 -38.61 5.43 -19.17
N GLN A 122 -39.76 4.74 -19.16
CA GLN A 122 -39.96 3.53 -18.35
C GLN A 122 -39.15 2.37 -18.91
N GLN A 123 -39.18 2.22 -20.25
CA GLN A 123 -38.46 1.15 -20.92
C GLN A 123 -36.94 1.38 -20.85
N VAL A 124 -36.49 2.62 -21.05
CA VAL A 124 -35.05 2.98 -20.90
C VAL A 124 -34.55 2.68 -19.49
N MET A 125 -35.33 3.03 -18.46
CA MET A 125 -34.98 2.71 -17.07
C MET A 125 -34.98 1.20 -16.80
N SER A 126 -35.94 0.45 -17.36
CA SER A 126 -35.97 -1.01 -17.26
C SER A 126 -34.75 -1.63 -17.91
N ASP A 127 -34.37 -1.17 -19.10
CA ASP A 127 -33.22 -1.67 -19.84
C ASP A 127 -31.91 -1.35 -19.12
N TRP A 128 -31.79 -0.16 -18.51
CA TRP A 128 -30.65 0.21 -17.68
C TRP A 128 -30.53 -0.69 -16.44
N PHE A 129 -31.63 -0.91 -15.70
CA PHE A 129 -31.60 -1.80 -14.55
C PHE A 129 -31.27 -3.26 -14.95
N ALA A 130 -31.82 -3.74 -16.06
CA ALA A 130 -31.49 -5.06 -16.60
C ALA A 130 -30.01 -5.17 -16.99
N PHE A 131 -29.44 -4.12 -17.57
CA PHE A 131 -28.02 -3.99 -17.87
C PHE A 131 -27.16 -4.10 -16.59
N GLU A 132 -27.60 -3.49 -15.48
CA GLU A 132 -26.98 -3.62 -14.15
C GLU A 132 -27.32 -4.94 -13.42
N LYS A 133 -28.05 -5.87 -14.04
CA LYS A 133 -28.56 -7.12 -13.44
C LYS A 133 -29.44 -6.89 -12.21
N ARG A 134 -30.23 -5.82 -12.22
CA ARG A 134 -31.17 -5.42 -11.17
C ARG A 134 -32.60 -5.40 -11.71
N GLU A 135 -33.59 -5.53 -10.84
CA GLU A 135 -35.00 -5.39 -11.20
C GLU A 135 -35.45 -3.93 -11.08
N TYR A 136 -36.10 -3.43 -12.12
CA TYR A 136 -36.70 -2.09 -12.10
C TYR A 136 -38.03 -2.10 -11.33
N PRO A 137 -38.21 -1.26 -10.30
CA PRO A 137 -39.47 -1.21 -9.55
C PRO A 137 -40.62 -0.65 -10.40
N LYS A 138 -41.70 -1.43 -10.55
CA LYS A 138 -42.83 -1.15 -11.46
C LYS A 138 -43.64 0.12 -11.15
N ASP A 139 -43.50 0.71 -9.96
CA ASP A 139 -44.34 1.82 -9.47
C ASP A 139 -43.59 3.16 -9.31
N PHE A 140 -42.30 3.23 -9.65
CA PHE A 140 -41.46 4.39 -9.27
C PHE A 140 -41.45 5.55 -10.28
N GLY A 141 -41.59 5.25 -11.59
CA GLY A 141 -41.33 6.26 -12.63
C GLY A 141 -42.45 7.30 -12.85
N VAL A 142 -43.60 7.19 -12.19
CA VAL A 142 -44.78 8.03 -12.49
C VAL A 142 -44.62 9.48 -12.01
N VAL A 143 -43.70 9.75 -11.07
CA VAL A 143 -43.46 11.10 -10.55
C VAL A 143 -42.35 11.84 -11.31
N PHE A 144 -41.34 11.11 -11.79
CA PHE A 144 -40.14 11.70 -12.39
C PHE A 144 -40.32 12.17 -13.83
N PHE A 145 -41.20 11.54 -14.60
CA PHE A 145 -41.33 11.79 -16.04
C PHE A 145 -42.60 12.56 -16.43
N ARG A 146 -43.17 13.34 -15.49
CA ARG A 146 -44.34 14.18 -15.80
C ARG A 146 -43.96 15.27 -16.78
N GLY A 147 -44.66 15.32 -17.92
CA GLY A 147 -44.38 16.30 -18.98
C GLY A 147 -43.27 15.87 -19.94
N TRP A 148 -42.94 14.58 -20.00
CA TRP A 148 -41.93 14.00 -20.91
C TRP A 148 -41.99 14.52 -22.35
N GLU A 149 -43.21 14.63 -22.91
CA GLU A 149 -43.45 15.13 -24.27
C GLU A 149 -42.99 16.57 -24.52
N SER A 150 -42.82 17.36 -23.44
CA SER A 150 -42.37 18.75 -23.52
C SER A 150 -40.86 18.92 -23.31
N PHE A 151 -40.15 17.86 -22.97
CA PHE A 151 -38.71 17.91 -22.69
C PHE A 151 -37.90 17.87 -23.98
N SER A 152 -36.86 18.69 -24.03
CA SER A 152 -35.77 18.56 -25.02
C SER A 152 -34.97 17.27 -24.78
N ALA A 153 -34.17 16.86 -25.78
CA ALA A 153 -33.34 15.65 -25.66
C ALA A 153 -32.38 15.70 -24.45
N GLU A 154 -31.77 16.86 -24.19
CA GLU A 154 -30.88 17.05 -23.03
C GLU A 154 -31.65 16.93 -21.70
N GLU A 155 -32.86 17.50 -21.62
CA GLU A 155 -33.72 17.41 -20.43
C GLU A 155 -34.20 15.98 -20.19
N LYS A 156 -34.49 15.22 -21.26
CA LYS A 156 -34.85 13.79 -21.20
C LYS A 156 -33.71 12.97 -20.61
N ILE A 157 -32.47 13.16 -21.08
CA ILE A 157 -31.28 12.48 -20.55
C ILE A 157 -31.06 12.85 -19.07
N ALA A 158 -31.16 14.13 -18.73
CA ALA A 158 -31.00 14.60 -17.36
C ALA A 158 -32.04 14.00 -16.40
N ALA A 159 -33.30 13.94 -16.83
CA ALA A 159 -34.39 13.35 -16.05
C ALA A 159 -34.19 11.85 -15.77
N ILE A 160 -33.71 11.09 -16.75
CA ILE A 160 -33.40 9.66 -16.61
C ILE A 160 -32.25 9.45 -15.61
N ASN A 161 -31.17 10.23 -15.72
CA ASN A 161 -30.04 10.19 -14.80
C ASN A 161 -30.44 10.54 -13.35
N ASP A 162 -31.25 11.57 -13.16
CA ASP A 162 -31.71 11.96 -11.82
C ASP A 162 -32.66 10.93 -11.22
N ALA A 163 -33.57 10.35 -12.01
CA ALA A 163 -34.41 9.24 -11.57
C ALA A 163 -33.58 8.03 -11.12
N LYS A 164 -32.54 7.67 -11.90
CA LYS A 164 -31.59 6.60 -11.54
C LYS A 164 -30.88 6.87 -10.22
N ARG A 165 -30.35 8.08 -10.04
CA ARG A 165 -29.67 8.50 -8.80
C ARG A 165 -30.58 8.41 -7.57
N VAL A 166 -31.84 8.83 -7.68
CA VAL A 166 -32.79 8.76 -6.55
C VAL A 166 -33.14 7.31 -6.24
N LEU A 167 -33.36 6.48 -7.26
CA LEU A 167 -33.64 5.06 -7.11
C LEU A 167 -32.49 4.32 -6.43
N ASP A 168 -31.26 4.53 -6.89
CA ASP A 168 -30.08 3.91 -6.29
C ASP A 168 -29.92 4.25 -4.80
N ARG A 169 -30.24 5.50 -4.42
CA ARG A 169 -30.24 5.91 -3.02
C ARG A 169 -31.35 5.22 -2.23
N SER A 170 -32.56 5.14 -2.78
CA SER A 170 -33.71 4.54 -2.09
C SER A 170 -33.65 3.02 -1.93
N LEU A 171 -32.91 2.33 -2.81
CA LEU A 171 -32.74 0.87 -2.79
C LEU A 171 -31.48 0.41 -2.05
N ALA A 172 -30.63 1.34 -1.61
CA ALA A 172 -29.43 1.07 -0.85
C ALA A 172 -29.65 1.13 0.68
N ASP A 173 -30.77 1.69 1.14
CA ASP A 173 -31.26 1.69 2.53
C ASP A 173 -32.15 0.46 2.81
#